data_AF-A0A9D6N3A0-F1
#
_entry.id   AF-A0A9D6N3A0-F1
#
_cell.length_a   1.000
_cell.length_b   1.000
_cell.length_c   1.000
_cell.angle_alpha   90.00
_cell.angle_beta   90.00
_cell.angle_gamma   90.00
#
_symmetry.space_group_name_H-M   'P 1'
#
loop_
_entity.id
_entity.type
_entity.pdbx_description
1 polymer ?
#
loop_
_entity_poly.entity_id
_entity_poly.type
_entity_poly.pdbx_seq_one_letter_code
_entity_poly.pdbx_strand_id
1 'polypeptide(L)'
;MAKRSRTRKRLTRQQTQDLDIEIYFLEGVVQRDPYYVEAMKILSDDYLQRGHFDLGLDLDEKLIELEPGCPQAFFNLACSYSLNGQMEAAADALSLAIDYGYKDWKWIAREQSLEKLREAACYQPILGKIQAILTP
;
A
#
# COMPACT_ATOMS: atom_id res chain seq x y z
N MET A 1 19.29 10.50 5.95
CA MET A 1 18.10 9.64 5.77
C MET A 1 17.25 10.25 4.67
N ALA A 2 17.35 9.72 3.45
CA ALA A 2 16.63 10.26 2.30
C ALA A 2 15.13 9.96 2.45
N LYS A 3 14.31 11.01 2.52
CA LYS A 3 12.85 10.88 2.47
C LYS A 3 12.51 10.41 1.05
N ARG A 4 12.25 9.10 0.85
CA ARG A 4 11.71 8.56 -0.41
C ARG A 4 10.49 9.41 -0.79
N SER A 5 10.53 10.07 -1.95
CA SER A 5 9.43 10.88 -2.46
C SER A 5 8.25 9.95 -2.73
N ARG A 6 7.28 9.92 -1.81
CA ARG A 6 6.26 8.87 -1.76
C ARG A 6 5.34 8.79 -2.97
N THR A 7 5.23 9.77 -3.86
CA THR A 7 4.38 9.60 -5.06
C THR A 7 4.88 8.45 -5.94
N ARG A 8 4.06 7.41 -6.14
CA ARG A 8 4.19 6.41 -7.22
C ARG A 8 4.08 7.13 -8.57
N LYS A 9 5.16 7.83 -8.92
CA LYS A 9 5.34 8.56 -10.17
C LYS A 9 5.84 7.59 -11.21
N ARG A 10 5.61 7.93 -12.48
CA ARG A 10 6.29 7.28 -13.60
C ARG A 10 7.81 7.34 -13.37
N LEU A 11 8.40 6.16 -13.22
CA LEU A 11 9.83 5.99 -13.00
C LEU A 11 10.61 6.30 -14.29
N THR A 12 11.82 6.85 -14.11
CA THR A 12 12.83 6.88 -15.18
C THR A 12 13.35 5.46 -15.45
N ARG A 13 13.99 5.26 -16.62
CA ARG A 13 14.59 3.95 -16.95
C ARG A 13 15.57 3.46 -15.89
N GLN A 14 16.42 4.34 -15.36
CA GLN A 14 17.37 3.96 -14.31
C GLN A 14 16.66 3.54 -13.03
N GLN A 15 15.67 4.32 -12.59
CA GLN A 15 14.89 3.98 -11.39
C GLN A 15 14.10 2.68 -11.55
N THR A 16 13.59 2.41 -12.75
CA THR A 16 12.95 1.12 -13.05
C THR A 16 13.95 -0.03 -12.92
N GLN A 17 15.17 0.12 -13.45
CA GLN A 17 16.21 -0.89 -13.33
C GLN A 17 16.66 -1.09 -11.87
N ASP A 18 16.81 -0.01 -11.12
CA ASP A 18 17.18 -0.06 -9.70
C ASP A 18 16.08 -0.76 -8.88
N LEU A 19 14.81 -0.46 -9.15
CA LEU A 19 13.66 -1.12 -8.53
C LEU A 19 13.60 -2.60 -8.88
N ASP A 20 13.86 -2.98 -10.14
CA ASP A 20 13.89 -4.38 -10.56
C ASP A 20 14.99 -5.17 -9.83
N ILE A 21 16.14 -4.53 -9.54
CA ILE A 21 17.22 -5.13 -8.73
C ILE A 21 16.81 -5.26 -7.25
N GLU A 22 16.16 -4.24 -6.68
CA GLU A 22 15.67 -4.24 -5.29
C GLU A 22 14.63 -5.37 -5.10
N ILE A 23 13.67 -5.48 -6.02
CA ILE A 23 12.67 -6.55 -6.04
C ILE A 23 13.34 -7.92 -6.08
N TYR A 24 14.24 -8.16 -7.04
CA TYR A 24 14.93 -9.46 -7.15
C TYR A 24 15.70 -9.83 -5.88
N PHE A 25 16.36 -8.86 -5.25
CA PHE A 25 17.05 -9.09 -3.98
C PHE A 25 16.07 -9.46 -2.86
N LEU A 26 14.99 -8.69 -2.71
CA LEU A 26 13.98 -8.90 -1.67
C LEU A 26 13.20 -10.20 -1.85
N GLU A 27 12.91 -10.61 -3.09
CA GLU A 27 12.36 -11.93 -3.40
C GLU A 27 13.25 -13.05 -2.84
N GLY A 28 14.57 -12.95 -3.06
CA GLY A 28 15.53 -13.90 -2.50
C GLY A 28 15.65 -13.87 -0.98
N VAL A 29 15.33 -12.74 -0.33
CA VAL A 29 15.26 -12.61 1.13
C VAL A 29 14.01 -13.29 1.65
N VAL A 30 12.83 -12.95 1.12
CA VAL A 30 11.54 -13.50 1.53
C VAL A 30 11.45 -15.00 1.22
N GLN A 31 12.08 -15.47 0.14
CA GLN A 31 12.17 -16.90 -0.15
C GLN A 31 12.97 -17.67 0.91
N ARG A 32 14.05 -17.08 1.45
CA ARG A 32 14.88 -17.69 2.48
C ARG A 32 14.26 -17.61 3.87
N ASP A 33 13.61 -16.49 4.17
CA ASP A 33 12.86 -16.29 5.40
C ASP A 33 11.43 -15.81 5.08
N PRO A 34 10.48 -16.76 4.94
CA PRO A 34 9.10 -16.46 4.61
C PRO A 34 8.33 -15.73 5.72
N TYR A 35 8.94 -15.48 6.89
CA TYR A 35 8.36 -14.78 8.03
C TYR A 35 9.02 -13.42 8.26
N TYR A 36 9.93 -12.99 7.38
CA TYR A 36 10.58 -11.69 7.52
C TYR A 36 9.68 -10.53 7.08
N VAL A 37 8.80 -10.14 7.99
CA VAL A 37 7.76 -9.12 7.80
C VAL A 37 8.30 -7.82 7.18
N GLU A 38 9.44 -7.31 7.64
CA GLU A 38 9.95 -6.02 7.16
C GLU A 38 10.36 -6.09 5.69
N ALA A 39 10.99 -7.19 5.26
CA ALA A 39 11.31 -7.41 3.85
C ALA A 39 10.05 -7.56 3.00
N MET A 40 9.04 -8.25 3.53
CA MET A 40 7.74 -8.39 2.85
C MET A 40 7.04 -7.04 2.66
N LYS A 41 7.07 -6.15 3.67
CA LYS A 41 6.50 -4.80 3.59
C LYS A 41 7.14 -3.96 2.49
N ILE A 42 8.46 -4.03 2.35
CA ILE A 42 9.20 -3.30 1.31
C ILE A 42 8.88 -3.92 -0.06
N LEU A 43 8.95 -5.24 -0.18
CA LEU A 43 8.69 -5.94 -1.44
C LEU A 43 7.26 -5.70 -1.96
N SER A 44 6.26 -5.66 -1.07
CA SER A 44 4.86 -5.36 -1.44
C SER A 44 4.73 -3.95 -2.03
N ASP A 45 5.35 -2.94 -1.39
CA ASP A 45 5.33 -1.57 -1.90
C ASP A 45 6.08 -1.46 -3.24
N ASP A 46 7.19 -2.16 -3.40
CA ASP A 46 7.97 -2.20 -4.64
C ASP A 46 7.19 -2.89 -5.77
N TYR A 47 6.48 -3.98 -5.50
CA TYR A 47 5.56 -4.61 -6.45
C TYR A 47 4.46 -3.66 -6.89
N LEU A 48 3.82 -2.95 -5.94
CA LEU A 48 2.82 -1.93 -6.27
C LEU A 48 3.40 -0.80 -7.12
N GLN A 49 4.61 -0.34 -6.80
CA GLN A 49 5.29 0.70 -7.57
C GLN A 49 5.65 0.23 -8.99
N ARG A 50 5.96 -1.06 -9.15
CA ARG A 50 6.31 -1.66 -10.44
C ARG A 50 5.11 -2.07 -11.29
N GLY A 51 3.92 -2.12 -10.69
CA GLY A 51 2.68 -2.54 -11.34
C GLY A 51 2.39 -4.04 -11.22
N HIS A 52 3.10 -4.76 -10.35
CA HIS A 52 2.91 -6.18 -10.07
C HIS A 52 1.85 -6.37 -8.97
N PHE A 53 0.63 -5.91 -9.24
CA PHE A 53 -0.43 -5.83 -8.23
C PHE A 53 -0.81 -7.19 -7.64
N ASP A 54 -0.86 -8.24 -8.46
CA ASP A 54 -1.19 -9.59 -8.00
C ASP A 54 -0.16 -10.10 -6.99
N LEU A 55 1.14 -9.91 -7.28
CA LEU A 55 2.23 -10.31 -6.36
C LEU A 55 2.23 -9.48 -5.06
N GLY A 56 1.93 -8.18 -5.16
CA GLY A 56 1.76 -7.32 -3.98
C GLY A 56 0.60 -7.77 -3.11
N LEU A 57 -0.54 -8.12 -3.72
CA LEU A 57 -1.73 -8.59 -3.04
C LEU A 57 -1.47 -9.91 -2.29
N ASP A 58 -0.87 -10.91 -2.94
CA ASP A 58 -0.50 -12.18 -2.29
C ASP A 58 0.40 -11.95 -1.06
N LEU A 59 1.31 -10.98 -1.17
CA LEU A 59 2.24 -10.65 -0.09
C LEU A 59 1.58 -9.89 1.06
N ASP A 60 0.65 -8.99 0.75
CA ASP A 60 -0.13 -8.24 1.74
C ASP A 60 -1.10 -9.16 2.50
N GLU A 61 -1.74 -10.11 1.82
CA GLU A 61 -2.59 -11.14 2.47
C GLU A 61 -1.77 -11.95 3.48
N LYS A 62 -0.57 -12.40 3.09
CA LYS A 62 0.34 -13.08 3.99
C LYS A 62 0.84 -12.19 5.13
N LEU A 63 1.10 -10.90 4.87
CA LEU A 63 1.45 -9.94 5.92
C LEU A 63 0.33 -9.80 6.96
N ILE A 64 -0.94 -9.84 6.54
CA ILE A 64 -2.09 -9.78 7.45
C ILE A 64 -2.23 -11.07 8.25
N GLU A 65 -1.90 -12.23 7.69
CA GLU A 65 -1.85 -13.48 8.46
C GLU A 65 -0.78 -13.44 9.57
N LEU A 66 0.39 -12.85 9.28
CA LEU A 66 1.50 -12.74 10.22
C LEU A 66 1.33 -11.61 11.23
N GLU A 67 0.82 -10.46 10.77
CA GLU A 67 0.54 -9.27 11.55
C GLU A 67 -0.87 -8.76 11.24
N PRO A 68 -1.91 -9.31 11.90
CA PRO A 68 -3.31 -8.94 11.65
C PRO A 68 -3.66 -7.46 11.88
N GLY A 69 -2.78 -6.72 12.56
CA GLY A 69 -2.91 -5.28 12.79
C GLY A 69 -1.93 -4.43 11.98
N CYS A 70 -1.37 -4.96 10.88
CA CYS A 70 -0.40 -4.25 10.06
C CYS A 70 -1.06 -3.13 9.22
N PRO A 71 -0.91 -1.84 9.57
CA PRO A 71 -1.64 -0.78 8.89
C PRO A 71 -1.17 -0.59 7.44
N GLN A 72 0.10 -0.90 7.17
CA GLN A 72 0.70 -0.80 5.85
C GLN A 72 0.15 -1.86 4.88
N ALA A 73 -0.04 -3.10 5.34
CA ALA A 73 -0.60 -4.16 4.50
C ALA A 73 -2.04 -3.82 4.08
N PHE A 74 -2.88 -3.34 5.00
CA PHE A 74 -4.24 -2.88 4.66
C PHE A 74 -4.24 -1.66 3.72
N PHE A 75 -3.30 -0.73 3.87
CA PHE A 75 -3.16 0.40 2.94
C PHE A 75 -2.78 -0.06 1.52
N ASN A 76 -1.87 -1.03 1.42
CA ASN A 76 -1.45 -1.61 0.16
C ASN A 76 -2.59 -2.42 -0.50
N LEU A 77 -3.36 -3.21 0.25
CA LEU A 77 -4.60 -3.84 -0.24
C LEU A 77 -5.59 -2.80 -0.78
N ALA A 78 -5.80 -1.69 -0.08
CA ALA A 78 -6.67 -0.62 -0.55
C ALA A 78 -6.21 -0.07 -1.91
N CYS A 79 -4.89 0.07 -2.09
CA CYS A 79 -4.31 0.48 -3.37
C CYS A 79 -4.59 -0.56 -4.48
N SER A 80 -4.34 -1.83 -4.21
CA SER A 80 -4.56 -2.94 -5.16
C SER A 80 -6.03 -3.05 -5.57
N TYR A 81 -6.96 -3.04 -4.60
CA TYR A 81 -8.40 -3.09 -4.87
C TYR A 81 -8.88 -1.88 -5.66
N SER A 82 -8.40 -0.67 -5.34
CA SER A 82 -8.77 0.54 -6.07
C SER A 82 -8.29 0.49 -7.53
N LEU A 83 -7.07 0.01 -7.77
CA LEU A 83 -6.53 -0.18 -9.12
C LEU A 83 -7.31 -1.24 -9.92
N ASN A 84 -7.79 -2.29 -9.25
CA ASN A 84 -8.61 -3.35 -9.84
C ASN A 84 -10.10 -2.99 -9.98
N GLY A 85 -10.51 -1.77 -9.61
CA GLY A 85 -11.90 -1.31 -9.75
C GLY A 85 -12.84 -1.76 -8.61
N GLN A 86 -12.32 -2.38 -7.55
CA GLN A 86 -13.09 -2.92 -6.42
C GLN A 86 -13.20 -1.85 -5.31
N MET A 87 -14.03 -0.83 -5.54
CA MET A 87 -14.07 0.39 -4.70
C MET A 87 -14.54 0.14 -3.26
N GLU A 88 -15.50 -0.77 -3.05
CA GLU A 88 -16.00 -1.13 -1.73
C GLU A 88 -14.91 -1.84 -0.92
N ALA A 89 -14.26 -2.85 -1.49
CA ALA A 89 -13.16 -3.56 -0.84
C ALA A 89 -11.97 -2.62 -0.56
N ALA A 90 -11.68 -1.70 -1.48
CA ALA A 90 -10.66 -0.68 -1.28
C ALA A 90 -11.00 0.27 -0.12
N ALA A 91 -12.26 0.67 0.01
CA ALA A 91 -12.72 1.51 1.11
C ALA A 91 -12.61 0.79 2.46
N ASP A 92 -13.03 -0.47 2.52
CA ASP A 92 -12.96 -1.29 3.73
C ASP A 92 -11.50 -1.50 4.18
N ALA A 93 -10.62 -1.86 3.25
CA ALA A 93 -9.19 -2.02 3.52
C ALA A 93 -8.55 -0.71 4.00
N LEU A 94 -8.87 0.44 3.36
CA LEU A 94 -8.34 1.72 3.78
C LEU A 94 -8.87 2.13 5.17
N SER A 95 -10.13 1.84 5.47
CA SER A 95 -10.72 2.06 6.78
C SER A 95 -10.01 1.26 7.87
N LEU A 96 -9.72 -0.02 7.61
CA LEU A 96 -8.93 -0.88 8.51
C LEU A 96 -7.51 -0.36 8.70
N ALA A 97 -6.85 0.06 7.62
CA ALA A 97 -5.51 0.67 7.71
C ALA A 97 -5.51 1.84 8.71
N ILE A 98 -6.52 2.71 8.62
CA ILE A 98 -6.68 3.85 9.53
C ILE A 98 -6.92 3.39 10.97
N ASP A 99 -7.81 2.41 11.17
CA ASP A 99 -8.14 1.88 12.50
C ASP A 99 -6.93 1.23 13.19
N TYR A 100 -6.07 0.57 12.42
CA TYR A 100 -4.81 0.01 12.92
C TYR A 100 -3.68 1.05 13.06
N GLY A 101 -3.91 2.31 12.67
CA GLY A 101 -3.00 3.43 12.96
C GLY A 101 -2.24 3.98 11.76
N TYR A 102 -2.64 3.65 10.53
CA TYR A 102 -2.12 4.31 9.33
C TYR A 102 -2.50 5.79 9.36
N LYS A 103 -1.50 6.67 9.30
CA LYS A 103 -1.68 8.11 9.57
C LYS A 103 -0.99 9.05 8.60
N ASP A 104 -0.52 8.55 7.46
CA ASP A 104 0.03 9.42 6.41
C ASP A 104 -1.10 10.01 5.56
N TRP A 105 -1.88 10.93 6.14
CA TRP A 105 -3.02 11.57 5.49
C TRP A 105 -2.64 12.27 4.19
N LYS A 106 -1.48 12.91 4.18
CA LYS A 106 -0.92 13.57 3.00
C LYS A 106 -0.64 12.56 1.89
N TRP A 107 -0.32 11.33 2.24
CA TRP A 107 -0.12 10.25 1.28
C TRP A 107 -1.44 9.72 0.73
N ILE A 108 -2.40 9.37 1.60
CA ILE A 108 -3.75 8.95 1.19
C ILE A 108 -4.38 9.96 0.20
N ALA A 109 -4.21 11.25 0.46
CA ALA A 109 -4.79 12.32 -0.37
C ALA A 109 -4.19 12.43 -1.79
N ARG A 110 -2.96 11.96 -2.02
CA ARG A 110 -2.24 12.14 -3.30
C ARG A 110 -1.82 10.83 -3.97
N GLU A 111 -1.99 9.70 -3.31
CA GLU A 111 -1.69 8.39 -3.88
C GLU A 111 -2.53 8.19 -5.14
N GLN A 112 -1.86 7.89 -6.25
CA GLN A 112 -2.50 7.79 -7.54
C GLN A 112 -3.38 6.53 -7.64
N SER A 113 -2.96 5.43 -7.00
CA SER A 113 -3.77 4.20 -6.98
C SER A 113 -5.14 4.41 -6.33
N LEU A 114 -5.27 5.38 -5.41
CA LEU A 114 -6.51 5.71 -4.72
C LEU A 114 -7.33 6.81 -5.42
N GLU A 115 -6.94 7.28 -6.62
CA GLU A 115 -7.64 8.35 -7.33
C GLU A 115 -9.12 8.02 -7.58
N LYS A 116 -9.39 6.85 -8.16
CA LYS A 116 -10.76 6.37 -8.40
C LYS A 116 -11.53 6.16 -7.10
N LEU A 117 -10.89 5.63 -6.06
CA LEU A 117 -11.50 5.47 -4.75
C LEU A 117 -11.96 6.83 -4.19
N ARG A 118 -11.12 7.88 -4.28
CA ARG A 118 -11.46 9.21 -3.76
C ARG A 118 -12.67 9.84 -4.44
N GLU A 119 -12.98 9.46 -5.68
CA GLU A 119 -14.15 9.89 -6.43
C GLU A 119 -15.40 9.05 -6.12
N ALA A 120 -15.23 7.85 -5.56
CA ALA A 120 -16.32 6.93 -5.27
C ALA A 120 -17.10 7.35 -4.00
N ALA A 121 -18.40 7.05 -4.00
CA ALA A 121 -19.28 7.35 -2.86
C ALA A 121 -18.84 6.66 -1.56
N CYS A 122 -18.25 5.46 -1.65
CA CYS A 122 -17.74 4.69 -0.52
C CYS A 122 -16.54 5.35 0.21
N TYR A 123 -15.95 6.41 -0.35
CA TYR A 123 -14.86 7.14 0.29
C TYR A 123 -15.33 8.22 1.27
N GLN A 124 -16.61 8.64 1.20
CA GLN A 124 -17.16 9.65 2.11
C GLN A 124 -17.06 9.28 3.60
N PRO A 125 -17.36 8.04 4.03
CA PRO A 125 -17.16 7.62 5.42
C PRO A 125 -15.69 7.70 5.88
N ILE A 126 -14.75 7.43 4.97
CA ILE A 126 -13.31 7.50 5.26
C ILE A 126 -12.89 8.95 5.51
N LEU A 127 -13.38 9.89 4.71
CA LEU A 127 -13.16 11.32 4.94
C LEU A 127 -13.70 11.76 6.30
N GLY A 128 -14.92 11.35 6.65
CA GLY A 128 -15.51 11.62 7.97
C GLY A 128 -14.63 11.08 9.11
N LYS A 129 -14.12 9.86 8.96
CA LYS A 129 -13.18 9.25 9.93
C LYS A 129 -11.89 10.06 10.06
N ILE A 130 -11.25 10.43 8.94
CA ILE A 130 -10.02 11.23 8.95
C ILE A 130 -10.27 12.61 9.60
N GLN A 131 -11.40 13.27 9.29
CA GLN A 131 -11.77 14.55 9.88
C GLN A 131 -11.97 14.45 11.40
N ALA A 132 -12.65 13.40 11.87
CA ALA A 132 -12.84 13.15 13.29
C ALA A 132 -11.50 12.94 14.04
N ILE A 133 -10.52 12.29 13.41
CA ILE A 133 -9.18 12.10 13.98
C ILE A 133 -8.40 13.42 14.04
N LEU A 134 -8.60 14.31 13.06
CA LEU A 134 -7.87 15.58 12.95
C LEU A 134 -8.48 16.72 13.76
N THR A 135 -9.71 16.56 14.25
CA THR A 135 -10.41 17.58 15.03
C THR A 135 -10.40 17.17 16.50
N PRO A 136 -9.60 17.81 17.36
CA PRO A 136 -9.46 17.44 18.78
C PRO A 136 -10.70 17.72 19.62
#